data_AF-A0A1Z9VXG0-F1
#
_entry.id   AF-A0A1Z9VXG0-F1
#
_cell.length_a   1.000
_cell.length_b   1.000
_cell.length_c   1.000
_cell.angle_alpha   90.00
_cell.angle_beta   90.00
_cell.angle_gamma   90.00
#
_symmetry.space_group_name_H-M   'P 1'
#
loop_
_entity.id
_entity.type
_entity.pdbx_description
1 polymer ?
#
loop_
_entity_poly.entity_id
_entity_poly.type
_entity_poly.pdbx_seq_one_letter_code
_entity_poly.pdbx_strand_id
1 'polypeptide(L)'
;MNKFITSALFSALAFQAVADTTDQKWMTIIELEKQGEHCADDPNCFNRYHPEVPEKATANIGDMIVYHTRDALDTKFTLDSIPADLATVDLGLVHPMTGPVHINGAQRGDAIEVEIVDIVPDQYGYTVIAPGFGFLRDIFTEPYIVNWRLTRTGAVSPQMPGITVPYEAFPGSIGVMPGMPEVEKIKAREAGLAAVGGAVLGPSGAGALPADLCGEGGRGENDCLRTIPPRENGGNMDVQQMQIGTRLLFPCFIDGCGVFIGDVHYAQGDGEVGGTAIEMGSITTIRVHKIHKGKGETLQMPVTLGNDQIIDMEPTRYYQTVGIPLKGSNELPPTHQYLSGAPIKNLENLNEDLTLAARHALLQMLDYLVNEQGLTKEQAYILSSVAVDLRVGQVVDVPNYIVTAVLNLDVFDKYRHY
;
A
#
# COMPACT_ATOMS: atom_id res chain seq x y z
N MET A 1 40.07 66.46 41.93
CA MET A 1 38.61 66.28 41.73
C MET A 1 38.26 64.84 42.09
N ASN A 2 37.62 64.65 43.25
CA ASN A 2 37.10 63.36 43.69
C ASN A 2 35.94 62.93 42.80
N LYS A 3 35.98 61.69 42.27
CA LYS A 3 34.78 60.98 41.81
C LYS A 3 34.62 59.73 42.67
N PHE A 4 33.62 59.78 43.55
CA PHE A 4 33.05 58.61 44.22
C PHE A 4 32.37 57.73 43.17
N ILE A 5 32.68 56.44 43.14
CA ILE A 5 31.88 55.42 42.47
C ILE A 5 31.26 54.56 43.58
N THR A 6 29.95 54.72 43.74
CA THR A 6 29.08 53.86 44.54
C THR A 6 28.92 52.52 43.82
N SER A 7 29.34 51.42 44.46
CA SER A 7 29.06 50.07 43.98
C SER A 7 27.67 49.64 44.51
N ALA A 8 26.73 49.44 43.60
CA ALA A 8 25.41 48.89 43.92
C ALA A 8 25.48 47.36 43.91
N LEU A 9 25.20 46.73 45.04
CA LEU A 9 25.01 45.28 45.15
C LEU A 9 23.70 44.90 44.42
N PHE A 10 23.80 44.22 43.27
CA PHE A 10 22.67 43.51 42.68
C PHE A 10 22.57 42.13 43.32
N SER A 11 21.57 41.91 44.16
CA SER A 11 21.19 40.57 44.61
C SER A 11 20.54 39.82 43.44
N ALA A 12 21.27 38.91 42.82
CA ALA A 12 20.70 37.96 41.88
C ALA A 12 19.87 36.92 42.65
N LEU A 13 18.54 37.08 42.63
CA LEU A 13 17.61 36.01 42.99
C LEU A 13 17.68 34.94 41.89
N ALA A 14 18.41 33.87 42.16
CA ALA A 14 18.39 32.68 41.32
C ALA A 14 17.02 31.99 41.49
N PHE A 15 16.11 32.22 40.56
CA PHE A 15 14.94 31.36 40.41
C PHE A 15 15.42 30.01 39.86
N GLN A 16 15.49 28.99 40.72
CA GLN A 16 15.48 27.61 40.27
C GLN A 16 14.07 27.31 39.76
N ALA A 17 13.87 27.43 38.45
CA ALA A 17 12.70 26.84 37.80
C ALA A 17 12.81 25.32 37.92
N VAL A 18 12.11 24.74 38.89
CA VAL A 18 11.88 23.30 38.94
C VAL A 18 10.74 23.05 37.96
N ALA A 19 11.05 22.50 36.79
CA ALA A 19 10.02 22.03 35.87
C ALA A 19 9.32 20.84 36.54
N ASP A 20 8.06 21.03 36.90
CA ASP A 20 7.22 19.96 37.42
C ASP A 20 6.82 19.03 36.27
N THR A 21 7.48 17.88 36.17
CA THR A 21 7.18 16.86 35.16
C THR A 21 6.22 15.79 35.68
N THR A 22 5.59 15.98 36.85
CA THR A 22 4.69 14.96 37.43
C THR A 22 3.43 14.71 36.60
N ASP A 23 3.07 15.62 35.71
CA ASP A 23 1.95 15.48 34.75
C ASP A 23 2.36 15.00 33.35
N GLN A 24 3.61 14.56 33.15
CA GLN A 24 4.01 13.89 31.91
C GLN A 24 3.44 12.47 31.89
N LYS A 25 2.17 12.33 31.47
CA LYS A 25 1.63 11.02 31.08
C LYS A 25 2.35 10.59 29.80
N TRP A 26 3.27 9.64 29.94
CA TRP A 26 3.92 8.98 28.82
C TRP A 26 2.86 8.42 27.86
N MET A 27 3.13 8.50 26.56
CA MET A 27 2.28 7.94 25.52
C MET A 27 2.05 6.44 25.80
N THR A 28 0.79 5.98 25.75
CA THR A 28 0.50 4.54 25.84
C THR A 28 0.89 3.86 24.54
N ILE A 29 1.49 2.68 24.63
CA ILE A 29 1.76 1.82 23.48
C ILE A 29 0.74 0.69 23.51
N ILE A 30 -0.06 0.56 22.44
CA ILE A 30 -0.91 -0.58 22.16
C ILE A 30 -0.19 -1.43 21.12
N GLU A 31 0.23 -2.62 21.48
CA GLU A 31 1.01 -3.49 20.60
C GLU A 31 0.22 -4.76 20.26
N LEU A 32 0.02 -4.99 18.97
CA LEU A 32 -0.58 -6.19 18.40
C LEU A 32 0.56 -7.06 17.85
N GLU A 33 1.14 -7.88 18.73
CA GLU A 33 2.19 -8.82 18.34
C GLU A 33 1.65 -9.93 17.46
N LYS A 34 2.46 -10.32 16.46
CA LYS A 34 2.18 -11.44 15.56
C LYS A 34 2.40 -12.75 16.31
N GLN A 35 1.47 -13.68 16.20
CA GLN A 35 1.57 -15.01 16.82
C GLN A 35 1.41 -16.13 15.81
N GLY A 36 2.16 -17.22 15.99
CA GLY A 36 2.09 -18.38 15.11
C GLY A 36 2.65 -18.15 13.71
N GLU A 37 2.62 -19.21 12.90
CA GLU A 37 3.25 -19.19 11.58
C GLU A 37 2.38 -18.51 10.54
N HIS A 38 1.05 -18.71 10.59
CA HIS A 38 0.08 -18.17 9.65
C HIS A 38 -0.95 -17.26 10.31
N CYS A 39 -1.67 -16.47 9.51
CA CYS A 39 -2.77 -15.61 9.98
C CYS A 39 -3.83 -16.40 10.76
N ALA A 40 -4.08 -17.67 10.38
CA ALA A 40 -5.01 -18.55 11.08
C ALA A 40 -4.61 -18.88 12.52
N ASP A 41 -3.31 -18.80 12.84
CA ASP A 41 -2.76 -19.05 14.17
C ASP A 41 -2.72 -17.78 15.03
N ASP A 42 -3.06 -16.63 14.44
CA ASP A 42 -2.85 -15.32 15.02
C ASP A 42 -4.18 -14.69 15.45
N PRO A 43 -4.43 -14.50 16.77
CA PRO A 43 -5.67 -13.91 17.24
C PRO A 43 -5.84 -12.45 16.80
N ASN A 44 -4.77 -11.76 16.40
CA ASN A 44 -4.81 -10.38 15.92
C ASN A 44 -5.02 -10.28 14.40
N CYS A 45 -5.04 -11.41 13.69
CA CYS A 45 -5.11 -11.44 12.24
C CYS A 45 -6.52 -11.76 11.71
N PHE A 46 -6.85 -11.18 10.55
CA PHE A 46 -8.06 -11.46 9.77
C PHE A 46 -7.77 -11.17 8.29
N ASN A 47 -8.62 -11.65 7.36
CA ASN A 47 -8.37 -11.42 5.91
C ASN A 47 -9.64 -11.13 5.10
N ARG A 48 -10.70 -10.69 5.78
CA ARG A 48 -11.95 -10.22 5.15
C ARG A 48 -12.47 -8.99 5.86
N TYR A 49 -13.03 -8.05 5.11
CA TYR A 49 -13.69 -6.90 5.71
C TYR A 49 -15.16 -7.22 5.99
N HIS A 50 -15.55 -7.10 7.26
CA HIS A 50 -16.93 -7.19 7.71
C HIS A 50 -17.06 -6.40 9.03
N PRO A 51 -18.15 -5.63 9.26
CA PRO A 51 -18.29 -4.79 10.46
C PRO A 51 -18.27 -5.56 11.78
N GLU A 52 -18.52 -6.87 11.74
CA GLU A 52 -18.54 -7.73 12.92
C GLU A 52 -17.24 -8.52 13.12
N VAL A 53 -16.17 -8.22 12.37
CA VAL A 53 -14.83 -8.70 12.71
C VAL A 53 -14.48 -8.16 14.11
N PRO A 54 -14.14 -9.02 15.09
CA PRO A 54 -13.91 -8.58 16.46
C PRO A 54 -12.72 -7.62 16.57
N GLU A 55 -12.92 -6.53 17.30
CA GLU A 55 -11.84 -5.61 17.68
C GLU A 55 -10.81 -6.34 18.55
N LYS A 56 -9.53 -6.07 18.30
CA LYS A 56 -8.41 -6.74 18.98
C LYS A 56 -7.81 -5.90 20.11
N ALA A 57 -7.95 -4.59 20.00
CA ALA A 57 -7.51 -3.65 21.01
C ALA A 57 -8.32 -2.36 20.94
N THR A 58 -8.12 -1.51 21.94
CA THR A 58 -8.70 -0.17 22.02
C THR A 58 -7.60 0.85 22.26
N ALA A 59 -7.67 2.00 21.58
CA ALA A 59 -6.71 3.09 21.69
C ALA A 59 -7.41 4.44 21.85
N ASN A 60 -6.72 5.41 22.45
CA ASN A 60 -7.15 6.79 22.53
C ASN A 60 -6.36 7.66 21.54
N ILE A 61 -6.84 8.88 21.32
CA ILE A 61 -6.07 9.90 20.61
C ILE A 61 -4.71 10.11 21.29
N GLY A 62 -3.65 10.10 20.49
CA GLY A 62 -2.27 10.30 20.93
C GLY A 62 -1.52 9.03 21.33
N ASP A 63 -2.22 7.90 21.52
CA ASP A 63 -1.57 6.62 21.77
C ASP A 63 -0.80 6.13 20.52
N MET A 64 0.30 5.40 20.76
CA MET A 64 1.07 4.72 19.71
C MET A 64 0.49 3.33 19.52
N ILE A 65 0.14 2.97 18.30
CA ILE A 65 -0.40 1.65 17.96
C ILE A 65 0.61 0.94 17.07
N VAL A 66 1.10 -0.20 17.55
CA VAL A 66 2.15 -0.99 16.90
C VAL A 66 1.53 -2.28 16.35
N TYR A 67 1.61 -2.45 15.03
CA TYR A 67 1.09 -3.60 14.30
C TYR A 67 2.25 -4.46 13.80
N HIS A 68 2.31 -5.72 14.23
CA HIS A 68 3.23 -6.70 13.65
C HIS A 68 2.53 -7.37 12.46
N THR A 69 2.90 -6.98 11.25
CA THR A 69 2.23 -7.44 10.02
C THR A 69 2.93 -8.63 9.38
N ARG A 70 2.17 -9.32 8.53
CA ARG A 70 2.62 -10.44 7.69
C ARG A 70 2.77 -9.95 6.25
N ASP A 71 3.54 -10.67 5.43
CA ASP A 71 3.55 -10.43 4.00
C ASP A 71 2.16 -10.69 3.38
N ALA A 72 1.92 -10.09 2.22
CA ALA A 72 0.63 -10.09 1.53
C ALA A 72 0.05 -11.47 1.25
N LEU A 73 0.91 -12.49 1.10
CA LEU A 73 0.52 -13.83 0.67
C LEU A 73 0.41 -14.85 1.83
N ASP A 74 0.81 -14.48 3.06
CA ASP A 74 0.90 -15.37 4.24
C ASP A 74 1.70 -16.66 3.93
N THR A 75 2.79 -16.50 3.19
CA THR A 75 3.58 -17.62 2.65
C THR A 75 4.74 -18.03 3.55
N LYS A 76 5.43 -19.12 3.16
CA LYS A 76 6.70 -19.55 3.75
C LYS A 76 7.88 -19.24 2.85
N PHE A 77 7.77 -18.19 2.03
CA PHE A 77 8.86 -17.85 1.14
C PHE A 77 10.10 -17.44 1.92
N THR A 78 11.25 -17.74 1.33
CA THR A 78 12.57 -17.47 1.90
C THR A 78 13.51 -17.01 0.79
N LEU A 79 14.74 -16.64 1.15
CA LEU A 79 15.77 -16.28 0.18
C LEU A 79 16.09 -17.40 -0.83
N ASP A 80 15.73 -18.64 -0.54
CA ASP A 80 15.95 -19.81 -1.40
C ASP A 80 14.71 -20.21 -2.22
N SER A 81 13.60 -19.45 -2.11
CA SER A 81 12.36 -19.75 -2.83
C SER A 81 12.54 -19.60 -4.34
N ILE A 82 11.88 -20.49 -5.08
CA ILE A 82 11.98 -20.61 -6.54
C ILE A 82 10.62 -20.39 -7.20
N PRO A 83 10.55 -20.12 -8.53
CA PRO A 83 9.28 -19.89 -9.21
C PRO A 83 8.25 -21.01 -9.06
N ALA A 84 8.70 -22.26 -8.88
CA ALA A 84 7.80 -23.40 -8.67
C ALA A 84 7.01 -23.30 -7.35
N ASP A 85 7.54 -22.60 -6.34
CA ASP A 85 6.88 -22.44 -5.05
C ASP A 85 5.63 -21.54 -5.16
N LEU A 86 5.54 -20.71 -6.19
CA LEU A 86 4.35 -19.88 -6.48
C LEU A 86 3.10 -20.72 -6.74
N ALA A 87 3.25 -21.97 -7.19
CA ALA A 87 2.13 -22.89 -7.36
C ALA A 87 1.46 -23.30 -6.04
N THR A 88 2.12 -23.05 -4.90
CA THR A 88 1.59 -23.36 -3.56
C THR A 88 0.89 -22.17 -2.89
N VAL A 89 0.90 -20.99 -3.52
CA VAL A 89 0.26 -19.79 -2.99
C VAL A 89 -1.26 -19.97 -3.03
N ASP A 90 -1.90 -19.83 -1.87
CA ASP A 90 -3.35 -19.84 -1.74
C ASP A 90 -3.88 -18.39 -1.69
N LEU A 91 -4.44 -17.94 -2.81
CA LEU A 91 -5.05 -16.61 -2.90
C LEU A 91 -6.27 -16.44 -1.98
N GLY A 92 -6.82 -17.49 -1.38
CA GLY A 92 -7.86 -17.40 -0.36
C GLY A 92 -7.37 -16.75 0.94
N LEU A 93 -6.08 -16.90 1.25
CA LEU A 93 -5.43 -16.35 2.46
C LEU A 93 -5.17 -14.84 2.36
N VAL A 94 -5.04 -14.35 1.12
CA VAL A 94 -4.73 -12.96 0.77
C VAL A 94 -5.90 -12.01 1.15
N HIS A 95 -5.67 -10.89 1.83
CA HIS A 95 -4.44 -10.39 2.48
C HIS A 95 -4.56 -10.58 4.01
N PRO A 96 -3.53 -11.06 4.73
CA PRO A 96 -3.54 -11.10 6.19
C PRO A 96 -3.38 -9.69 6.78
N MET A 97 -4.43 -9.19 7.44
CA MET A 97 -4.46 -7.88 8.10
C MET A 97 -4.32 -8.03 9.61
N THR A 98 -3.62 -7.10 10.25
CA THR A 98 -3.51 -7.01 11.72
C THR A 98 -4.48 -5.96 12.26
N GLY A 99 -5.27 -6.31 13.27
CA GLY A 99 -6.33 -5.48 13.87
C GLY A 99 -7.70 -6.16 13.81
N PRO A 100 -8.82 -5.40 13.80
CA PRO A 100 -8.94 -3.95 13.89
C PRO A 100 -8.75 -3.41 15.33
N VAL A 101 -8.36 -2.14 15.44
CA VAL A 101 -8.25 -1.40 16.70
C VAL A 101 -9.37 -0.36 16.81
N HIS A 102 -10.09 -0.39 17.92
CA HIS A 102 -11.14 0.57 18.27
C HIS A 102 -10.54 1.90 18.71
N ILE A 103 -10.97 3.01 18.12
CA ILE A 103 -10.57 4.35 18.53
C ILE A 103 -11.64 4.98 19.42
N ASN A 104 -11.32 5.12 20.71
CA ASN A 104 -12.24 5.65 21.71
C ASN A 104 -12.78 7.02 21.31
N GLY A 105 -14.12 7.14 21.29
CA GLY A 105 -14.83 8.39 21.01
C GLY A 105 -15.01 8.71 19.52
N ALA A 106 -14.49 7.90 18.61
CA ALA A 106 -14.80 8.00 17.18
C ALA A 106 -16.15 7.33 16.89
N GLN A 107 -16.96 7.95 16.03
CA GLN A 107 -18.30 7.46 15.69
C GLN A 107 -18.47 7.35 14.18
N ARG A 108 -19.44 6.56 13.72
CA ARG A 108 -19.85 6.57 12.31
C ARG A 108 -20.13 8.00 11.85
N GLY A 109 -19.60 8.38 10.69
CA GLY A 109 -19.72 9.73 10.12
C GLY A 109 -18.61 10.69 10.53
N ASP A 110 -17.79 10.36 11.53
CA ASP A 110 -16.54 11.08 11.81
C ASP A 110 -15.45 10.72 10.78
N ALA A 111 -14.33 11.44 10.81
CA ALA A 111 -13.09 10.98 10.20
C ALA A 111 -11.96 10.96 11.24
N ILE A 112 -11.03 10.01 11.12
CA ILE A 112 -9.82 9.94 11.95
C ILE A 112 -8.58 10.35 11.15
N GLU A 113 -7.65 11.06 11.79
CA GLU A 113 -6.35 11.44 11.24
C GLU A 113 -5.27 10.53 11.83
N VAL A 114 -4.66 9.70 10.99
CA VAL A 114 -3.69 8.66 11.36
C VAL A 114 -2.32 9.02 10.80
N GLU A 115 -1.32 9.22 11.65
CA GLU A 115 0.08 9.41 11.26
C GLU A 115 0.79 8.07 11.18
N ILE A 116 1.57 7.87 10.12
CA ILE A 116 2.52 6.76 10.01
C ILE A 116 3.82 7.21 10.67
N VAL A 117 4.15 6.61 11.82
CA VAL A 117 5.26 7.09 12.66
C VAL A 117 6.57 6.37 12.34
N ASP A 118 6.53 5.05 12.18
CA ASP A 118 7.69 4.26 11.79
C ASP A 118 7.24 2.94 11.15
N ILE A 119 8.08 2.40 10.28
CA ILE A 119 7.95 1.07 9.72
C ILE A 119 9.31 0.41 9.90
N VAL A 120 9.34 -0.75 10.58
CA VAL A 120 10.53 -1.60 10.68
C VAL A 120 10.36 -2.71 9.65
N PRO A 121 11.19 -2.78 8.60
CA PRO A 121 11.10 -3.86 7.62
C PRO A 121 11.57 -5.19 8.25
N ASP A 122 11.01 -6.30 7.78
CA ASP A 122 11.65 -7.61 7.97
C ASP A 122 12.99 -7.66 7.21
N GLN A 123 13.76 -8.73 7.39
CA GLN A 123 15.06 -8.93 6.70
C GLN A 123 14.90 -9.53 5.31
N TYR A 124 13.72 -10.05 4.99
CA TYR A 124 13.38 -10.72 3.74
C TYR A 124 12.12 -10.11 3.13
N GLY A 125 12.11 -10.02 1.80
CA GLY A 125 10.92 -9.74 1.03
C GLY A 125 10.99 -10.35 -0.36
N TYR A 126 9.91 -10.28 -1.10
CA TYR A 126 9.83 -10.86 -2.44
C TYR A 126 9.06 -9.96 -3.41
N THR A 127 9.32 -10.15 -4.70
CA THR A 127 8.48 -9.65 -5.78
C THR A 127 8.24 -10.79 -6.75
N VAL A 128 7.01 -10.96 -7.22
CA VAL A 128 6.63 -12.11 -8.04
C VAL A 128 5.92 -11.69 -9.32
N ILE A 129 6.11 -12.51 -10.36
CA ILE A 129 5.23 -12.55 -11.52
C ILE A 129 4.35 -13.79 -11.32
N ALA A 130 3.07 -13.56 -11.07
CA ALA A 130 2.08 -14.62 -10.93
C ALA A 130 1.31 -14.80 -12.26
N PRO A 131 1.34 -15.98 -12.90
CA PRO A 131 0.62 -16.22 -14.14
C PRO A 131 -0.86 -15.84 -14.08
N GLY A 132 -1.32 -15.05 -15.05
CA GLY A 132 -2.72 -14.59 -15.11
C GLY A 132 -3.02 -13.37 -14.22
N PHE A 133 -2.02 -12.80 -13.55
CA PHE A 133 -2.14 -11.61 -12.70
C PHE A 133 -1.12 -10.53 -13.09
N GLY A 134 -1.38 -9.28 -12.69
CA GLY A 134 -0.59 -8.11 -13.07
C GLY A 134 -1.07 -7.40 -14.35
N PHE A 135 -0.46 -6.25 -14.60
CA PHE A 135 -0.85 -5.34 -15.68
C PHE A 135 -0.54 -5.87 -17.08
N LEU A 136 0.56 -6.62 -17.23
CA LEU A 136 1.02 -7.25 -18.47
C LEU A 136 0.88 -8.78 -18.43
N ARG A 137 -0.17 -9.28 -17.76
CA ARG A 137 -0.46 -10.72 -17.57
C ARG A 137 -0.61 -11.55 -18.85
N ASP A 138 -0.80 -10.90 -19.98
CA ASP A 138 -0.84 -11.52 -21.31
C ASP A 138 0.54 -11.65 -21.98
N ILE A 139 1.55 -10.94 -21.48
CA ILE A 139 2.94 -10.98 -21.95
C ILE A 139 3.78 -11.84 -21.01
N PHE A 140 3.59 -11.70 -19.71
CA PHE A 140 4.32 -12.42 -18.67
C PHE A 140 3.45 -13.56 -18.13
N THR A 141 3.53 -14.71 -18.79
CA THR A 141 2.66 -15.87 -18.53
C THR A 141 3.31 -16.95 -17.67
N GLU A 142 4.61 -16.86 -17.45
CA GLU A 142 5.38 -17.83 -16.66
C GLU A 142 5.68 -17.27 -15.26
N PRO A 143 5.71 -18.13 -14.23
CA PRO A 143 6.01 -17.69 -12.87
C PRO A 143 7.46 -17.22 -12.77
N TYR A 144 7.68 -16.15 -12.01
CA TYR A 144 9.00 -15.63 -11.70
C TYR A 144 9.02 -15.04 -10.29
N ILE A 145 10.15 -15.12 -9.59
CA ILE A 145 10.32 -14.57 -8.25
C ILE A 145 11.69 -13.94 -8.12
N VAL A 146 11.76 -12.76 -7.48
CA VAL A 146 12.99 -12.18 -6.96
C VAL A 146 12.87 -12.09 -5.45
N ASN A 147 13.86 -12.67 -4.78
CA ASN A 147 14.02 -12.68 -3.33
C ASN A 147 14.97 -11.56 -2.92
N TRP A 148 14.52 -10.68 -2.03
CA TRP A 148 15.25 -9.50 -1.61
C TRP A 148 15.77 -9.65 -0.18
N ARG A 149 17.01 -9.20 0.04
CA ARG A 149 17.55 -8.93 1.37
C ARG A 149 17.28 -7.47 1.69
N LEU A 150 16.58 -7.23 2.80
CA LEU A 150 16.07 -5.92 3.18
C LEU A 150 16.88 -5.31 4.31
N THR A 151 17.06 -4.00 4.26
CA THR A 151 17.68 -3.18 5.31
C THR A 151 16.98 -1.83 5.36
N ARG A 152 17.27 -0.94 6.31
CA ARG A 152 16.69 0.42 6.28
C ARG A 152 17.31 1.36 5.23
N THR A 153 18.23 0.87 4.40
CA THR A 153 18.93 1.69 3.40
C THR A 153 18.70 1.22 1.97
N GLY A 154 18.50 -0.09 1.76
CA GLY A 154 18.25 -0.64 0.44
C GLY A 154 17.93 -2.12 0.45
N ALA A 155 17.16 -2.54 -0.56
CA ALA A 155 16.87 -3.92 -0.89
C ALA A 155 17.79 -4.38 -2.03
N VAL A 156 18.43 -5.52 -1.84
CA VAL A 156 19.35 -6.12 -2.83
C VAL A 156 19.06 -7.59 -3.04
N SER A 157 19.29 -8.07 -4.26
CA SER A 157 19.13 -9.48 -4.60
C SER A 157 20.28 -9.97 -5.50
N PRO A 158 20.84 -11.16 -5.28
CA PRO A 158 21.73 -11.81 -6.25
C PRO A 158 21.07 -12.04 -7.61
N GLN A 159 19.74 -12.10 -7.66
CA GLN A 159 18.96 -12.25 -8.89
C GLN A 159 18.85 -10.93 -9.66
N MET A 160 19.18 -9.79 -9.03
CA MET A 160 19.16 -8.44 -9.62
C MET A 160 20.53 -7.76 -9.41
N PRO A 161 21.62 -8.29 -9.99
CA PRO A 161 22.97 -7.79 -9.73
C PRO A 161 23.13 -6.34 -10.20
N GLY A 162 23.68 -5.49 -9.32
CA GLY A 162 23.89 -4.07 -9.61
C GLY A 162 22.68 -3.17 -9.32
N ILE A 163 21.54 -3.75 -8.92
CA ILE A 163 20.36 -3.01 -8.51
C ILE A 163 20.30 -2.88 -6.99
N THR A 164 19.98 -1.70 -6.50
CA THR A 164 19.62 -1.45 -5.09
C THR A 164 18.35 -0.61 -5.07
N VAL A 165 17.25 -1.21 -4.58
CA VAL A 165 15.97 -0.50 -4.46
C VAL A 165 15.94 0.22 -3.12
N PRO A 166 15.68 1.54 -3.09
CA PRO A 166 15.73 2.30 -1.84
C PRO A 166 14.63 1.91 -0.86
N TYR A 167 14.88 2.17 0.43
CA TYR A 167 13.87 2.01 1.47
C TYR A 167 12.84 3.15 1.40
N GLU A 168 11.65 2.83 0.90
CA GLU A 168 10.56 3.79 0.67
C GLU A 168 9.23 3.19 1.14
N ALA A 169 9.28 2.55 2.31
CA ALA A 169 8.21 1.69 2.78
C ALA A 169 6.93 2.44 3.14
N PHE A 170 5.82 1.76 2.88
CA PHE A 170 4.46 2.20 3.20
C PHE A 170 3.54 0.98 3.35
N PRO A 171 2.41 1.10 4.06
CA PRO A 171 1.39 0.05 4.04
C PRO A 171 0.61 0.10 2.71
N GLY A 172 0.72 -0.94 1.89
CA GLY A 172 -0.16 -1.16 0.74
C GLY A 172 -1.62 -1.25 1.17
N SER A 173 -1.86 -1.92 2.31
CA SER A 173 -3.18 -2.01 2.95
C SER A 173 -3.25 -1.34 4.32
N ILE A 174 -3.92 -0.18 4.37
CA ILE A 174 -4.30 0.51 5.61
C ILE A 174 -5.70 1.07 5.49
N GLY A 175 -6.51 0.93 6.53
CA GLY A 175 -7.89 1.38 6.46
C GLY A 175 -8.68 1.25 7.74
N VAL A 176 -9.99 1.43 7.58
CA VAL A 176 -11.02 1.33 8.62
C VAL A 176 -12.05 0.28 8.24
N MET A 177 -12.77 -0.26 9.22
CA MET A 177 -13.81 -1.25 8.97
C MET A 177 -15.03 -0.62 8.27
N PRO A 178 -15.52 -1.21 7.16
CA PRO A 178 -16.76 -0.78 6.54
C PRO A 178 -17.97 -1.17 7.41
N GLY A 179 -19.04 -0.40 7.31
CA GLY A 179 -20.35 -0.77 7.86
C GLY A 179 -21.15 -1.64 6.88
N MET A 180 -22.25 -2.24 7.34
CA MET A 180 -23.14 -3.01 6.46
C MET A 180 -23.68 -2.21 5.26
N PRO A 181 -24.05 -0.91 5.39
CA PRO A 181 -24.48 -0.13 4.22
C PRO A 181 -23.41 -0.02 3.13
N GLU A 182 -22.14 0.09 3.54
CA GLU A 182 -21.02 0.12 2.62
C GLU A 182 -20.81 -1.24 1.97
N VAL A 183 -20.82 -2.33 2.77
CA VAL A 183 -20.71 -3.71 2.28
C VAL A 183 -21.76 -4.03 1.21
N GLU A 184 -23.03 -3.70 1.46
CA GLU A 184 -24.13 -3.92 0.52
C GLU A 184 -23.94 -3.15 -0.80
N LYS A 185 -23.58 -1.86 -0.70
CA LYS A 185 -23.32 -1.00 -1.87
C LYS A 185 -22.16 -1.54 -2.71
N ILE A 186 -21.08 -1.95 -2.05
CA ILE A 186 -19.89 -2.52 -2.67
C ILE A 186 -20.24 -3.81 -3.42
N LYS A 187 -20.91 -4.75 -2.75
CA LYS A 187 -21.32 -6.01 -3.36
C LYS A 187 -22.21 -5.79 -4.59
N ALA A 188 -23.17 -4.88 -4.50
CA ALA A 188 -24.09 -4.61 -5.59
C ALA A 188 -23.36 -4.10 -6.85
N ARG A 189 -22.44 -3.13 -6.72
CA ARG A 189 -21.71 -2.59 -7.87
C ARG A 189 -20.72 -3.59 -8.47
N GLU A 190 -20.05 -4.38 -7.62
CA GLU A 190 -19.09 -5.40 -8.05
C GLU A 190 -19.81 -6.57 -8.74
N ALA A 191 -20.95 -7.02 -8.21
CA ALA A 191 -21.79 -8.01 -8.88
C ALA A 191 -22.29 -7.52 -10.25
N GLY A 192 -22.64 -6.24 -10.37
CA GLY A 192 -23.02 -5.62 -11.64
C GLY A 192 -21.90 -5.67 -12.69
N LEU A 193 -20.66 -5.39 -12.29
CA LEU A 193 -19.49 -5.50 -13.17
C LEU A 193 -19.20 -6.96 -13.58
N ALA A 194 -19.28 -7.89 -12.61
CA ALA A 194 -19.09 -9.31 -12.88
C ALA A 194 -20.14 -9.85 -13.89
N ALA A 195 -21.40 -9.40 -13.78
CA ALA A 195 -22.49 -9.82 -14.65
C ALA A 195 -22.28 -9.46 -16.14
N VAL A 196 -21.41 -8.49 -16.44
CA VAL A 196 -21.02 -8.11 -17.81
C VAL A 196 -19.62 -8.59 -18.19
N GLY A 197 -19.04 -9.50 -17.40
CA GLY A 197 -17.74 -10.12 -17.69
C GLY A 197 -16.52 -9.33 -17.21
N GLY A 198 -16.71 -8.30 -16.38
CA GLY A 198 -15.59 -7.63 -15.72
C GLY A 198 -14.95 -8.51 -14.65
N ALA A 199 -13.63 -8.36 -14.45
CA ALA A 199 -12.89 -9.11 -13.45
C ALA A 199 -13.24 -8.61 -12.03
N VAL A 200 -13.78 -9.48 -11.19
CA VAL A 200 -14.23 -9.18 -9.83
C VAL A 200 -13.95 -10.37 -8.92
N LEU A 201 -13.38 -10.10 -7.73
CA LEU A 201 -13.18 -11.08 -6.68
C LEU A 201 -14.17 -10.82 -5.55
N GLY A 202 -15.38 -11.37 -5.69
CA GLY A 202 -16.44 -11.24 -4.70
C GLY A 202 -16.17 -11.99 -3.39
N PRO A 203 -17.07 -11.87 -2.40
CA PRO A 203 -17.01 -12.63 -1.15
C PRO A 203 -16.78 -14.13 -1.38
N SER A 204 -15.93 -14.72 -0.54
CA SER A 204 -15.57 -16.15 -0.61
C SER A 204 -15.12 -16.62 0.76
N GLY A 205 -15.67 -17.75 1.21
CA GLY A 205 -15.35 -18.39 2.49
C GLY A 205 -14.06 -19.21 2.50
N ALA A 206 -13.49 -19.53 1.33
CA ALA A 206 -12.25 -20.30 1.24
C ALA A 206 -11.09 -19.52 1.88
N GLY A 207 -10.45 -20.11 2.90
CA GLY A 207 -9.35 -19.50 3.65
C GLY A 207 -9.73 -18.25 4.45
N ALA A 208 -11.02 -17.95 4.62
CA ALA A 208 -11.48 -16.71 5.20
C ALA A 208 -11.44 -16.71 6.74
N LEU A 209 -10.99 -15.59 7.30
CA LEU A 209 -10.82 -15.37 8.74
C LEU A 209 -11.51 -14.05 9.16
N PRO A 210 -12.24 -14.02 10.30
CA PRO A 210 -12.49 -15.14 11.23
C PRO A 210 -13.38 -16.23 10.62
N ALA A 211 -13.07 -17.50 10.87
CA ALA A 211 -13.72 -18.62 10.17
C ALA A 211 -15.22 -18.78 10.52
N ASP A 212 -15.62 -18.49 11.75
CA ASP A 212 -17.02 -18.54 12.20
C ASP A 212 -17.90 -17.44 11.56
N LEU A 213 -17.27 -16.32 11.19
CA LEU A 213 -17.92 -15.21 10.53
C LEU A 213 -17.87 -15.34 9.01
N CYS A 214 -16.66 -15.42 8.46
CA CYS A 214 -16.38 -15.28 7.05
C CYS A 214 -16.02 -16.58 6.34
N GLY A 215 -15.70 -17.64 7.07
CA GLY A 215 -15.35 -18.96 6.51
C GLY A 215 -16.50 -19.62 5.77
N GLU A 216 -16.23 -20.79 5.17
CA GLU A 216 -17.26 -21.61 4.54
C GLU A 216 -18.37 -21.99 5.55
N GLY A 217 -19.61 -21.62 5.27
CA GLY A 217 -20.75 -21.78 6.18
C GLY A 217 -20.78 -20.78 7.35
N GLY A 218 -19.87 -19.79 7.35
CA GLY A 218 -19.83 -18.71 8.32
C GLY A 218 -21.06 -17.81 8.25
N ARG A 219 -21.42 -17.20 9.39
CA ARG A 219 -22.67 -16.42 9.52
C ARG A 219 -22.76 -15.18 8.62
N GLY A 220 -21.62 -14.71 8.08
CA GLY A 220 -21.49 -13.58 7.16
C GLY A 220 -20.70 -13.92 5.88
N GLU A 221 -20.56 -15.20 5.52
CA GLU A 221 -19.75 -15.67 4.37
C GLU A 221 -19.98 -14.85 3.09
N ASN A 222 -21.25 -14.56 2.78
CA ASN A 222 -21.63 -13.84 1.57
C ASN A 222 -21.41 -12.32 1.67
N ASP A 223 -21.15 -11.78 2.87
CA ASP A 223 -20.98 -10.35 3.16
C ASP A 223 -19.53 -9.98 3.50
N CYS A 224 -18.67 -10.98 3.71
CA CYS A 224 -17.25 -10.79 3.98
C CYS A 224 -16.48 -10.43 2.70
N LEU A 225 -16.18 -9.14 2.54
CA LEU A 225 -15.48 -8.63 1.36
C LEU A 225 -14.03 -9.12 1.33
N ARG A 226 -13.54 -9.45 0.13
CA ARG A 226 -12.10 -9.63 -0.12
C ARG A 226 -11.36 -8.32 0.09
N THR A 227 -10.13 -8.41 0.60
CA THR A 227 -9.24 -7.27 0.88
C THR A 227 -8.45 -6.81 -0.34
N ILE A 228 -8.61 -7.45 -1.49
CA ILE A 228 -7.83 -7.20 -2.71
C ILE A 228 -8.10 -5.82 -3.32
N PRO A 229 -9.34 -5.41 -3.64
CA PRO A 229 -9.55 -4.11 -4.27
C PRO A 229 -9.62 -2.98 -3.23
N PRO A 230 -9.06 -1.78 -3.54
CA PRO A 230 -9.28 -0.57 -2.74
C PRO A 230 -10.74 -0.14 -2.80
N ARG A 231 -11.22 0.45 -1.69
CA ARG A 231 -12.58 0.99 -1.59
C ARG A 231 -12.60 2.25 -0.74
N GLU A 232 -13.81 2.78 -0.49
CA GLU A 232 -14.03 3.98 0.32
C GLU A 232 -13.47 3.88 1.76
N ASN A 233 -13.23 2.66 2.25
CA ASN A 233 -12.65 2.39 3.56
C ASN A 233 -11.11 2.34 3.60
N GLY A 234 -10.46 2.64 2.48
CA GLY A 234 -9.03 2.39 2.28
C GLY A 234 -8.82 0.93 1.89
N GLY A 235 -8.02 0.21 2.67
CA GLY A 235 -7.57 -1.14 2.32
C GLY A 235 -6.40 -1.09 1.35
N ASN A 236 -6.34 -2.03 0.39
CA ASN A 236 -5.31 -2.11 -0.66
C ASN A 236 -5.33 -0.92 -1.60
N MET A 237 -4.77 0.19 -1.15
CA MET A 237 -4.67 1.39 -1.98
C MET A 237 -3.38 1.38 -2.79
N ASP A 238 -2.31 0.77 -2.26
CA ASP A 238 -1.04 0.59 -2.97
C ASP A 238 -0.48 1.91 -3.50
N VAL A 239 -0.62 2.96 -2.67
CA VAL A 239 -0.22 4.35 -2.97
C VAL A 239 1.07 4.65 -2.21
N GLN A 240 2.19 4.63 -2.94
CA GLN A 240 3.52 4.76 -2.36
C GLN A 240 3.78 6.07 -1.61
N GLN A 241 2.96 7.11 -1.80
CA GLN A 241 3.10 8.37 -1.07
C GLN A 241 2.63 8.26 0.40
N MET A 242 2.04 7.14 0.83
CA MET A 242 1.60 6.89 2.21
C MET A 242 2.77 6.46 3.11
N GLN A 243 3.87 7.21 3.12
CA GLN A 243 5.10 6.84 3.82
C GLN A 243 5.15 7.36 5.27
N ILE A 244 6.20 6.95 5.98
CA ILE A 244 6.57 7.51 7.29
C ILE A 244 6.53 9.04 7.26
N GLY A 245 5.88 9.64 8.26
CA GLY A 245 5.70 11.08 8.41
C GLY A 245 4.42 11.63 7.77
N THR A 246 3.79 10.89 6.85
CA THR A 246 2.50 11.29 6.29
C THR A 246 1.35 11.03 7.25
N ARG A 247 0.24 11.74 7.03
CA ARG A 247 -1.01 11.52 7.76
C ARG A 247 -2.12 11.14 6.81
N LEU A 248 -2.99 10.23 7.22
CA LEU A 248 -4.12 9.73 6.45
C LEU A 248 -5.41 10.12 7.16
N LEU A 249 -6.34 10.71 6.41
CA LEU A 249 -7.70 10.96 6.88
C LEU A 249 -8.62 9.84 6.38
N PHE A 250 -9.20 9.07 7.31
CA PHE A 250 -10.14 8.00 6.98
C PHE A 250 -11.57 8.33 7.44
N PRO A 251 -12.60 8.11 6.61
CA PRO A 251 -14.00 8.17 7.05
C PRO A 251 -14.34 6.97 7.95
N CYS A 252 -15.09 7.19 9.03
CA CYS A 252 -15.51 6.11 9.93
C CYS A 252 -16.90 5.59 9.56
N PHE A 253 -17.00 4.30 9.27
CA PHE A 253 -18.25 3.65 8.89
C PHE A 253 -18.90 2.87 10.04
N ILE A 254 -18.16 2.60 11.10
CA ILE A 254 -18.65 2.05 12.36
C ILE A 254 -18.15 2.90 13.51
N ASP A 255 -18.78 2.75 14.69
CA ASP A 255 -18.25 3.35 15.91
C ASP A 255 -16.87 2.74 16.23
N GLY A 256 -15.94 3.58 16.66
CA GLY A 256 -14.53 3.19 16.85
C GLY A 256 -13.71 3.10 15.56
N CYS A 257 -14.33 3.20 14.37
CA CYS A 257 -13.74 3.10 13.02
C CYS A 257 -13.09 1.75 12.68
N GLY A 258 -12.42 1.08 13.61
CA GLY A 258 -11.77 -0.21 13.41
C GLY A 258 -10.54 -0.14 12.50
N VAL A 259 -9.45 0.46 12.99
CA VAL A 259 -8.22 0.68 12.21
C VAL A 259 -7.40 -0.60 12.07
N PHE A 260 -7.00 -0.95 10.86
CA PHE A 260 -6.17 -2.12 10.56
C PHE A 260 -5.02 -1.77 9.59
N ILE A 261 -4.00 -2.63 9.58
CA ILE A 261 -2.84 -2.53 8.67
C ILE A 261 -2.41 -3.94 8.24
N GLY A 262 -1.97 -4.08 6.99
CA GLY A 262 -1.14 -5.20 6.54
C GLY A 262 -0.60 -4.90 5.14
N ASP A 263 -0.13 -5.93 4.43
CA ASP A 263 0.39 -5.77 3.06
C ASP A 263 1.43 -4.63 2.98
N VAL A 264 2.45 -4.70 3.83
CA VAL A 264 3.43 -3.62 3.94
C VAL A 264 4.51 -3.82 2.89
N HIS A 265 4.71 -2.79 2.09
CA HIS A 265 5.67 -2.80 1.00
C HIS A 265 6.96 -2.14 1.44
N TYR A 266 8.08 -2.77 1.13
CA TYR A 266 9.40 -2.16 1.32
C TYR A 266 9.63 -1.01 0.32
N ALA A 267 9.18 -1.22 -0.93
CA ALA A 267 9.18 -0.25 -2.01
C ALA A 267 8.23 -0.74 -3.13
N GLN A 268 7.63 0.20 -3.85
CA GLN A 268 6.72 -0.05 -4.97
C GLN A 268 6.83 1.10 -5.97
N GLY A 269 6.75 0.83 -7.27
CA GLY A 269 6.52 1.87 -8.28
C GLY A 269 5.03 2.20 -8.44
N ASP A 270 4.69 3.41 -8.93
CA ASP A 270 3.29 3.75 -9.21
C ASP A 270 2.63 2.74 -10.17
N GLY A 271 1.48 2.22 -9.74
CA GLY A 271 0.66 1.27 -10.51
C GLY A 271 0.95 -0.20 -10.24
N GLU A 272 1.95 -0.52 -9.42
CA GLU A 272 2.27 -1.89 -8.96
C GLU A 272 2.20 -2.90 -10.11
N VAL A 273 2.92 -2.59 -11.20
CA VAL A 273 2.54 -3.14 -12.51
C VAL A 273 2.68 -4.65 -12.61
N GLY A 274 3.57 -5.26 -11.81
CA GLY A 274 3.74 -6.72 -11.67
C GLY A 274 2.67 -7.40 -10.83
N GLY A 275 1.84 -6.63 -10.13
CA GLY A 275 0.84 -7.07 -9.16
C GLY A 275 1.40 -7.33 -7.76
N THR A 276 2.70 -7.19 -7.56
CA THR A 276 3.31 -7.20 -6.23
C THR A 276 4.39 -6.14 -6.15
N ALA A 277 4.62 -5.62 -4.95
CA ALA A 277 5.71 -4.74 -4.60
C ALA A 277 6.96 -5.56 -4.20
N ILE A 278 7.88 -4.95 -3.43
CA ILE A 278 8.74 -5.73 -2.54
C ILE A 278 7.94 -6.03 -1.27
N GLU A 279 7.22 -7.14 -1.29
CA GLU A 279 6.37 -7.61 -0.20
C GLU A 279 7.18 -8.04 1.01
N MET A 280 6.73 -7.68 2.21
CA MET A 280 7.40 -8.09 3.45
C MET A 280 6.45 -8.15 4.66
N GLY A 281 6.86 -8.86 5.70
CA GLY A 281 6.38 -8.57 7.04
C GLY A 281 6.97 -7.27 7.58
N SER A 282 6.35 -6.69 8.60
CA SER A 282 6.89 -5.47 9.23
C SER A 282 6.43 -5.29 10.67
N ILE A 283 7.05 -4.35 11.38
CA ILE A 283 6.49 -3.75 12.58
C ILE A 283 6.16 -2.29 12.23
N THR A 284 4.88 -2.00 12.04
CA THR A 284 4.38 -0.67 11.65
C THR A 284 3.78 0.04 12.86
N THR A 285 4.26 1.25 13.13
CA THR A 285 3.75 2.11 14.20
C THR A 285 2.95 3.27 13.62
N ILE A 286 1.72 3.44 14.09
CA ILE A 286 0.87 4.60 13.78
C ILE A 286 0.47 5.36 15.04
N ARG A 287 -0.03 6.57 14.84
CA ARG A 287 -0.66 7.38 15.89
C ARG A 287 -1.94 8.01 15.36
N VAL A 288 -3.04 7.89 16.10
CA VAL A 288 -4.25 8.67 15.79
C VAL A 288 -4.16 10.04 16.44
N HIS A 289 -4.07 11.09 15.62
CA HIS A 289 -3.91 12.48 16.07
C HIS A 289 -5.21 13.13 16.46
N LYS A 290 -6.27 12.85 15.70
CA LYS A 290 -7.51 13.62 15.80
C LYS A 290 -8.70 12.86 15.26
N ILE A 291 -9.85 13.07 15.92
CA ILE A 291 -11.18 12.78 15.37
C ILE A 291 -11.77 14.09 14.85
N HIS A 292 -12.11 14.13 13.56
CA HIS A 292 -12.80 15.23 12.90
C HIS A 292 -14.30 14.91 12.86
N LYS A 293 -15.05 15.52 13.81
CA LYS A 293 -16.47 15.23 13.98
C LYS A 293 -17.30 15.53 12.73
N GLY A 294 -18.09 14.55 12.28
CA GLY A 294 -18.96 14.64 11.09
C GLY A 294 -18.23 14.74 9.75
N LYS A 295 -16.89 14.74 9.71
CA LYS A 295 -16.12 14.94 8.47
C LYS A 295 -16.27 13.75 7.50
N GLY A 296 -16.49 12.55 8.02
CA GLY A 296 -16.67 11.32 7.25
C GLY A 296 -17.88 11.33 6.34
N GLU A 297 -18.92 12.12 6.65
CA GLU A 297 -20.12 12.26 5.79
C GLU A 297 -19.81 12.84 4.40
N THR A 298 -18.71 13.61 4.28
CA THR A 298 -18.29 14.27 3.05
C THR A 298 -17.06 13.65 2.41
N LEU A 299 -16.40 12.73 3.12
CA LEU A 299 -15.14 12.13 2.71
C LEU A 299 -15.43 10.82 1.97
N GLN A 300 -15.31 10.85 0.64
CA GLN A 300 -15.66 9.71 -0.21
C GLN A 300 -14.57 8.64 -0.26
N MET A 301 -13.31 9.06 -0.20
CA MET A 301 -12.11 8.23 -0.17
C MET A 301 -11.15 8.78 0.88
N PRO A 302 -10.21 7.97 1.40
CA PRO A 302 -9.16 8.47 2.27
C PRO A 302 -8.33 9.58 1.61
N VAL A 303 -7.73 10.43 2.43
CA VAL A 303 -6.87 11.52 1.95
C VAL A 303 -5.50 11.42 2.61
N THR A 304 -4.45 11.46 1.79
CA THR A 304 -3.07 11.59 2.26
C THR A 304 -2.71 13.05 2.42
N LEU A 305 -2.22 13.40 3.61
CA LEU A 305 -1.68 14.70 3.98
C LEU A 305 -0.16 14.53 4.10
N GLY A 306 0.57 15.13 3.15
CA GLY A 306 2.02 15.30 3.28
C GLY A 306 2.35 16.33 4.36
N ASN A 307 3.64 16.44 4.66
CA ASN A 307 4.19 17.45 5.56
C ASN A 307 5.37 18.18 4.87
N ASP A 308 6.04 19.09 5.57
CA ASP A 308 7.21 19.82 5.04
C ASP A 308 8.50 18.96 5.02
N GLN A 309 8.45 17.67 5.39
CA GLN A 309 9.58 16.78 5.23
C GLN A 309 9.80 16.54 3.74
N ILE A 310 11.07 16.52 3.34
CA ILE A 310 11.46 16.17 1.98
C ILE A 310 11.20 14.67 1.82
N ILE A 311 10.01 14.33 1.36
CA ILE A 311 9.71 13.03 0.78
C ILE A 311 10.15 13.17 -0.68
N ASP A 312 11.14 12.39 -1.10
CA ASP A 312 11.68 12.42 -2.46
C ASP A 312 10.68 11.77 -3.43
N MET A 313 9.55 12.45 -3.65
CA MET A 313 8.44 11.91 -4.45
C MET A 313 8.74 11.82 -5.94
N GLU A 314 9.78 12.53 -6.40
CA GLU A 314 10.17 12.59 -7.81
C GLU A 314 11.70 12.53 -7.93
N PRO A 315 12.25 11.60 -8.70
CA PRO A 315 13.69 11.46 -8.83
C PRO A 315 14.33 12.67 -9.52
N THR A 316 15.51 13.07 -9.06
CA THR A 316 16.31 14.12 -9.71
C THR A 316 17.07 13.62 -10.95
N ARG A 317 17.40 12.33 -10.98
CA ARG A 317 18.05 11.63 -12.11
C ARG A 317 17.14 10.50 -12.56
N TYR A 318 16.57 10.63 -13.76
CA TYR A 318 15.59 9.68 -14.24
C TYR A 318 15.69 9.39 -15.74
N TYR A 319 15.18 8.23 -16.12
CA TYR A 319 14.83 7.91 -17.50
C TYR A 319 13.30 7.88 -17.60
N GLN A 320 12.74 8.50 -18.64
CA GLN A 320 11.30 8.59 -18.79
C GLN A 320 10.87 8.17 -20.19
N THR A 321 9.86 7.31 -20.24
CA THR A 321 9.13 6.99 -21.47
C THR A 321 7.76 7.64 -21.46
N VAL A 322 7.19 7.86 -22.65
CA VAL A 322 5.90 8.55 -22.82
C VAL A 322 4.98 7.64 -23.61
N GLY A 323 3.82 7.35 -23.04
CA GLY A 323 2.78 6.52 -23.62
C GLY A 323 1.58 7.33 -24.07
N ILE A 324 0.96 6.83 -25.13
CA ILE A 324 -0.32 7.27 -25.72
C ILE A 324 -1.18 6.02 -25.98
N PRO A 325 -2.51 6.13 -26.12
CA PRO A 325 -3.45 4.99 -26.07
C PRO A 325 -3.45 4.07 -27.31
N LEU A 326 -2.28 3.53 -27.65
CA LEU A 326 -2.05 2.64 -28.77
C LEU A 326 -2.12 1.17 -28.36
N LYS A 327 -2.55 0.32 -29.30
CA LYS A 327 -2.53 -1.14 -29.20
C LYS A 327 -2.33 -1.79 -30.57
N GLY A 328 -1.99 -3.08 -30.62
CA GLY A 328 -1.92 -3.81 -31.88
C GLY A 328 -3.26 -3.91 -32.60
N SER A 329 -3.22 -3.95 -33.93
CA SER A 329 -4.38 -4.25 -34.78
C SER A 329 -4.90 -5.65 -34.45
N ASN A 330 -6.16 -5.75 -34.02
CA ASN A 330 -6.82 -6.98 -33.53
C ASN A 330 -6.41 -7.46 -32.13
N GLU A 331 -5.49 -6.78 -31.44
CA GLU A 331 -5.19 -7.06 -30.04
C GLU A 331 -6.33 -6.55 -29.15
N LEU A 332 -6.71 -7.33 -28.14
CA LEU A 332 -7.62 -6.88 -27.09
C LEU A 332 -6.96 -7.17 -25.74
N PRO A 333 -6.33 -6.17 -25.10
CA PRO A 333 -5.67 -6.37 -23.83
C PRO A 333 -6.64 -6.90 -22.77
N PRO A 334 -6.15 -7.68 -21.79
CA PRO A 334 -6.98 -8.25 -20.73
C PRO A 334 -7.88 -7.24 -20.00
N THR A 335 -7.43 -5.99 -19.84
CA THR A 335 -8.18 -4.88 -19.22
C THR A 335 -9.42 -4.46 -20.00
N HIS A 336 -9.49 -4.76 -21.30
CA HIS A 336 -10.57 -4.36 -22.20
C HIS A 336 -11.43 -5.54 -22.65
N GLN A 337 -11.19 -6.76 -22.16
CA GLN A 337 -11.92 -7.96 -22.59
C GLN A 337 -13.43 -7.86 -22.34
N TYR A 338 -13.86 -7.29 -21.21
CA TYR A 338 -15.29 -7.09 -20.92
C TYR A 338 -15.97 -6.09 -21.87
N LEU A 339 -15.19 -5.31 -22.63
CA LEU A 339 -15.65 -4.39 -23.66
C LEU A 339 -15.64 -5.03 -25.07
N SER A 340 -15.41 -6.35 -25.20
CA SER A 340 -15.22 -7.02 -26.50
C SER A 340 -16.40 -6.90 -27.48
N GLY A 341 -17.60 -6.56 -27.00
CA GLY A 341 -18.77 -6.27 -27.84
C GLY A 341 -18.71 -4.90 -28.55
N ALA A 342 -17.80 -4.02 -28.15
CA ALA A 342 -17.56 -2.72 -28.78
C ALA A 342 -16.61 -2.87 -30.00
N PRO A 343 -16.67 -1.96 -31.00
CA PRO A 343 -15.83 -2.01 -32.20
C PRO A 343 -14.33 -1.69 -31.94
N ILE A 344 -13.84 -1.88 -30.72
CA ILE A 344 -12.48 -1.54 -30.28
C ILE A 344 -11.41 -2.51 -30.80
N LYS A 345 -11.79 -3.76 -31.11
CA LYS A 345 -10.85 -4.80 -31.54
C LYS A 345 -10.05 -4.40 -32.79
N ASN A 346 -10.71 -3.79 -33.76
CA ASN A 346 -10.13 -3.42 -35.05
C ASN A 346 -9.41 -2.06 -35.06
N LEU A 347 -9.36 -1.36 -33.91
CA LEU A 347 -8.68 -0.09 -33.77
C LEU A 347 -7.24 -0.28 -33.30
N GLU A 348 -6.34 0.62 -33.69
CA GLU A 348 -4.97 0.69 -33.17
C GLU A 348 -4.81 1.80 -32.13
N ASN A 349 -5.79 2.70 -32.03
CA ASN A 349 -5.82 3.81 -31.09
C ASN A 349 -7.21 3.88 -30.43
N LEU A 350 -7.27 3.98 -29.11
CA LEU A 350 -8.52 4.20 -28.36
C LEU A 350 -8.57 5.63 -27.83
N ASN A 351 -9.76 6.22 -27.89
CA ASN A 351 -9.96 7.60 -27.44
C ASN A 351 -9.82 7.70 -25.92
N GLU A 352 -8.94 8.58 -25.45
CA GLU A 352 -8.86 9.02 -24.05
C GLU A 352 -8.57 7.89 -23.05
N ASP A 353 -7.83 6.86 -23.49
CA ASP A 353 -7.60 5.64 -22.70
C ASP A 353 -6.29 5.65 -21.90
N LEU A 354 -6.36 6.03 -20.62
CA LEU A 354 -5.19 6.03 -19.74
C LEU A 354 -4.57 4.64 -19.53
N THR A 355 -5.38 3.57 -19.62
CA THR A 355 -4.88 2.21 -19.41
C THR A 355 -3.95 1.80 -20.55
N LEU A 356 -4.34 2.10 -21.80
CA LEU A 356 -3.45 1.86 -22.94
C LEU A 356 -2.26 2.81 -22.97
N ALA A 357 -2.44 4.07 -22.58
CA ALA A 357 -1.32 5.00 -22.48
C ALA A 357 -0.28 4.51 -21.46
N ALA A 358 -0.72 4.05 -20.29
CA ALA A 358 0.14 3.44 -19.27
C ALA A 358 0.86 2.20 -19.79
N ARG A 359 0.12 1.27 -20.43
CA ARG A 359 0.68 0.06 -21.04
C ARG A 359 1.77 0.39 -22.06
N HIS A 360 1.51 1.37 -22.94
CA HIS A 360 2.47 1.79 -23.96
C HIS A 360 3.73 2.46 -23.35
N ALA A 361 3.59 3.28 -22.31
CA ALA A 361 4.73 3.85 -21.60
C ALA A 361 5.60 2.75 -20.96
N LEU A 362 4.94 1.80 -20.27
CA LEU A 362 5.61 0.70 -19.60
C LEU A 362 6.36 -0.21 -20.58
N LEU A 363 5.76 -0.58 -21.71
CA LEU A 363 6.42 -1.43 -22.70
C LEU A 363 7.72 -0.80 -23.24
N GLN A 364 7.71 0.50 -23.50
CA GLN A 364 8.92 1.24 -23.89
C GLN A 364 9.97 1.26 -22.77
N MET A 365 9.55 1.33 -21.49
CA MET A 365 10.47 1.27 -20.35
C MET A 365 11.12 -0.12 -20.25
N LEU A 366 10.36 -1.18 -20.49
CA LEU A 366 10.90 -2.54 -20.54
C LEU A 366 11.93 -2.69 -21.67
N ASP A 367 11.65 -2.11 -22.85
CA ASP A 367 12.62 -2.11 -23.95
C ASP A 367 13.92 -1.40 -23.58
N TYR A 368 13.86 -0.26 -22.89
CA TYR A 368 15.06 0.44 -22.38
C TYR A 368 15.84 -0.44 -21.39
N LEU A 369 15.17 -0.99 -20.38
CA LEU A 369 15.78 -1.83 -19.34
C LEU A 369 16.45 -3.08 -19.93
N VAL A 370 15.83 -3.70 -20.95
CA VAL A 370 16.40 -4.88 -21.62
C VAL A 370 17.55 -4.49 -22.53
N ASN A 371 17.35 -3.51 -23.43
CA ASN A 371 18.29 -3.24 -24.51
C ASN A 371 19.51 -2.41 -24.06
N GLU A 372 19.33 -1.52 -23.08
CA GLU A 372 20.39 -0.60 -22.62
C GLU A 372 20.96 -0.98 -21.25
N GLN A 373 20.17 -1.57 -20.36
CA GLN A 373 20.63 -2.00 -19.02
C GLN A 373 20.92 -3.50 -18.91
N GLY A 374 20.62 -4.28 -19.97
CA GLY A 374 20.98 -5.69 -20.05
C GLY A 374 20.19 -6.61 -19.12
N LEU A 375 19.03 -6.16 -18.63
CA LEU A 375 18.12 -7.01 -17.85
C LEU A 375 17.40 -8.02 -18.75
N THR A 376 17.03 -9.17 -18.18
CA THR A 376 16.00 -10.04 -18.79
C THR A 376 14.64 -9.35 -18.76
N LYS A 377 13.67 -9.86 -19.53
CA LYS A 377 12.32 -9.26 -19.57
C LYS A 377 11.65 -9.33 -18.20
N GLU A 378 11.79 -10.45 -17.50
CA GLU A 378 11.21 -10.70 -16.19
C GLU A 378 11.85 -9.78 -15.13
N GLN A 379 13.17 -9.63 -15.17
CA GLN A 379 13.88 -8.68 -14.29
C GLN A 379 13.47 -7.23 -14.57
N ALA A 380 13.34 -6.84 -15.84
CA ALA A 380 12.88 -5.51 -16.21
C ALA A 380 11.46 -5.23 -15.70
N TYR A 381 10.57 -6.22 -15.78
CA TYR A 381 9.20 -6.08 -15.31
C TYR A 381 9.11 -6.04 -13.78
N ILE A 382 9.86 -6.89 -13.07
CA ILE A 382 9.98 -6.80 -11.61
C ILE A 382 10.55 -5.46 -11.17
N LEU A 383 11.64 -4.98 -11.80
CA LEU A 383 12.18 -3.66 -11.48
C LEU A 383 11.15 -2.56 -11.71
N SER A 384 10.36 -2.68 -12.77
CA SER A 384 9.29 -1.71 -13.04
C SER A 384 8.21 -1.72 -11.97
N SER A 385 7.86 -2.89 -11.41
CA SER A 385 6.86 -2.98 -10.33
C SER A 385 7.32 -2.30 -9.03
N VAL A 386 8.63 -2.24 -8.79
CA VAL A 386 9.19 -1.79 -7.51
C VAL A 386 9.88 -0.42 -7.55
N ALA A 387 10.11 0.14 -8.75
CA ALA A 387 10.91 1.36 -8.90
C ALA A 387 10.56 2.24 -10.12
N VAL A 388 9.50 1.93 -10.88
CA VAL A 388 9.06 2.77 -12.00
C VAL A 388 7.70 3.38 -11.70
N ASP A 389 7.61 4.69 -11.84
CA ASP A 389 6.39 5.42 -11.58
C ASP A 389 5.60 5.72 -12.84
N LEU A 390 4.37 5.22 -12.92
CA LEU A 390 3.39 5.64 -13.91
C LEU A 390 2.69 6.94 -13.49
N ARG A 391 2.98 8.04 -14.20
CA ARG A 391 2.39 9.37 -13.95
C ARG A 391 1.42 9.77 -15.04
N VAL A 392 0.26 10.32 -14.67
CA VAL A 392 -0.65 10.95 -15.63
C VAL A 392 -0.03 12.28 -16.06
N GLY A 393 0.36 12.38 -17.34
CA GLY A 393 0.94 13.60 -17.91
C GLY A 393 -0.13 14.62 -18.31
N GLN A 394 -1.12 14.19 -19.10
CA GLN A 394 -2.30 15.01 -19.43
C GLN A 394 -3.52 14.16 -19.80
N VAL A 395 -4.71 14.75 -19.61
CA VAL A 395 -6.04 14.12 -19.84
C VAL A 395 -7.00 15.04 -20.62
N VAL A 396 -6.49 15.85 -21.56
CA VAL A 396 -7.32 16.82 -22.30
C VAL A 396 -7.04 16.88 -23.80
N ASP A 397 -5.91 16.36 -24.27
CA ASP A 397 -5.52 16.46 -25.67
C ASP A 397 -6.07 15.28 -26.47
N VAL A 398 -7.20 15.49 -27.14
CA VAL A 398 -7.85 14.44 -27.93
C VAL A 398 -7.06 14.09 -29.20
N PRO A 399 -6.97 12.79 -29.57
CA PRO A 399 -7.55 11.63 -28.90
C PRO A 399 -6.65 10.99 -27.82
N ASN A 400 -5.44 11.52 -27.61
CA ASN A 400 -4.35 10.82 -26.94
C ASN A 400 -4.08 11.42 -25.56
N TYR A 401 -4.57 10.79 -24.50
CA TYR A 401 -4.08 11.08 -23.15
C TYR A 401 -2.66 10.54 -22.97
N ILE A 402 -1.89 11.15 -22.07
CA ILE A 402 -0.50 10.79 -21.82
C ILE A 402 -0.36 10.20 -20.43
N VAL A 403 0.33 9.06 -20.38
CA VAL A 403 0.96 8.52 -19.17
C VAL A 403 2.46 8.43 -19.42
N THR A 404 3.27 8.73 -18.42
CA THR A 404 4.73 8.59 -18.48
C THR A 404 5.16 7.50 -17.52
N ALA A 405 6.18 6.70 -17.87
CA ALA A 405 6.83 5.80 -16.94
C ALA A 405 8.19 6.39 -16.57
N VAL A 406 8.41 6.68 -15.29
CA VAL A 406 9.60 7.37 -14.77
C VAL A 406 10.42 6.39 -13.93
N LEU A 407 11.64 6.08 -14.36
CA LEU A 407 12.58 5.26 -13.60
C LEU A 407 13.57 6.16 -12.87
N ASN A 408 13.66 6.04 -11.55
CA ASN A 408 14.77 6.62 -10.79
C ASN A 408 16.07 5.88 -11.15
N LEU A 409 17.04 6.58 -11.75
CA LEU A 409 18.30 5.97 -12.18
C LEU A 409 19.25 5.65 -11.02
N ASP A 410 18.98 6.15 -9.82
CA ASP A 410 19.78 5.85 -8.64
C ASP A 410 19.68 4.36 -8.23
N VAL A 411 18.69 3.60 -8.73
CA VAL A 411 18.61 2.15 -8.50
C VAL A 411 19.82 1.39 -9.05
N PHE A 412 20.53 1.94 -10.03
CA PHE A 412 21.77 1.37 -10.59
C PHE A 412 23.03 1.84 -9.85
N ASP A 413 22.91 2.86 -8.99
CA ASP A 413 24.02 3.36 -8.20
C ASP A 413 24.11 2.53 -6.92
N LYS A 414 24.93 1.46 -6.99
CA LYS A 414 25.25 0.52 -5.91
C LYS A 414 25.62 1.17 -4.55
N TYR A 415 25.90 2.47 -4.54
CA TYR A 415 26.29 3.26 -3.38
C TYR A 415 25.46 4.54 -3.27
N ARG A 416 24.13 4.42 -3.11
CA ARG A 416 23.41 5.46 -2.34
C ARG A 416 24.21 5.66 -1.05
N HIS A 417 24.69 6.89 -0.88
CA HIS A 417 25.83 7.30 -0.06
C HIS A 417 26.03 6.52 1.26
N TYR A 418 27.29 6.14 1.48
CA TYR A 418 27.86 5.64 2.75
C TYR A 418 27.34 6.35 4.00
#